data_AF-A0AAX0WR40-F1
#
_entry.id   AF-A0AAX0WR40-F1
#
_cell.length_a   1.000
_cell.length_b   1.000
_cell.length_c   1.000
_cell.angle_alpha   90.00
_cell.angle_beta   90.00
_cell.angle_gamma   90.00
#
_symmetry.space_group_name_H-M   'P 1'
#
loop_
_entity.id
_entity.type
_entity.pdbx_description
1 polymer ?
#
loop_
_entity_poly.entity_id
_entity_poly.type
_entity_poly.pdbx_seq_one_letter_code
_entity_poly.pdbx_strand_id
1 'polypeptide(L)'
;MPSRKGIYLFTLIGLLLGFALDGLIRNEITKLFDYTLICLFALLYGLAYNGKNSFRLVASSCIVALFLSLPLLPIEAQFTSLPLEHWITFLGAFPFFVYVGHSFHYAFHHDNTWRISYNSLFAAVWNTILLLFVASLFSALANVLILLGAFIFKTVGNDFLWNLYSNNFHFQLISHVTLFFIGLGVGQQNIKIIYSLRFILLRMMYYLFPFLALITIVYFILYLSHVLSGGEEYVNPLLILIPLAALGIIFFNAYFQDGSVESGAPSWLKLLLRIYRVILFLLVLMMTYKIFQSYSVDVNVVICIITGILFSLTYAITAWLPDKTEQEWVRIGNISSALYFIIILFLFNLPYMPIIFQVGAHPS
;
A
#
# COMPACT_ATOMS: atom_id res chain seq x y z
N MET A 1 -3.90 -10.54 -30.37
CA MET A 1 -2.61 -9.86 -30.10
C MET A 1 -2.90 -8.63 -29.24
N PRO A 2 -2.39 -8.51 -28.00
CA PRO A 2 -2.45 -7.26 -27.26
C PRO A 2 -1.65 -6.22 -28.06
N SER A 3 -2.26 -5.08 -28.39
CA SER A 3 -1.70 -4.17 -29.38
C SER A 3 -0.36 -3.57 -28.93
N ARG A 4 0.66 -3.59 -29.81
CA ARG A 4 1.94 -2.86 -29.65
C ARG A 4 1.76 -1.40 -29.17
N LYS A 5 0.59 -0.80 -29.45
CA LYS A 5 0.17 0.53 -29.01
C LYS A 5 0.27 0.76 -27.49
N GLY A 6 0.15 -0.28 -26.67
CA GLY A 6 0.21 -0.16 -25.21
C GLY A 6 1.57 0.32 -24.70
N ILE A 7 2.66 -0.30 -25.12
CA ILE A 7 4.02 0.08 -24.66
C ILE A 7 4.33 1.52 -25.07
N TYR A 8 4.07 1.90 -26.32
CA TYR A 8 4.33 3.27 -26.79
C TYR A 8 3.59 4.32 -25.98
N LEU A 9 2.34 4.03 -25.58
CA LEU A 9 1.57 4.93 -24.71
C LEU A 9 2.26 5.08 -23.34
N PHE A 10 2.65 3.98 -22.70
CA PHE A 10 3.33 4.02 -21.41
C PHE A 10 4.70 4.72 -21.49
N THR A 11 5.48 4.45 -22.53
CA THR A 11 6.74 5.17 -22.80
C THR A 11 6.49 6.67 -22.94
N LEU A 12 5.46 7.07 -23.70
CA LEU A 12 5.10 8.47 -23.87
C LEU A 12 4.68 9.13 -22.56
N ILE A 13 3.86 8.45 -21.74
CA ILE A 13 3.45 8.94 -20.42
C ILE A 13 4.67 9.13 -19.52
N GLY A 14 5.57 8.15 -19.47
CA GLY A 14 6.79 8.23 -18.68
C GLY A 14 7.71 9.37 -19.11
N LEU A 15 7.89 9.56 -20.42
CA LEU A 15 8.66 10.67 -20.97
C LEU A 15 8.04 12.03 -20.64
N LEU A 16 6.73 12.20 -20.90
CA LEU A 16 6.02 13.44 -20.62
C LEU A 16 6.03 13.78 -19.12
N LEU A 17 5.83 12.78 -18.26
CA LEU A 17 5.93 12.96 -16.81
C LEU A 17 7.35 13.34 -16.40
N GLY A 18 8.36 12.63 -16.92
CA GLY A 18 9.77 12.94 -16.64
C GLY A 18 10.12 14.39 -17.00
N PHE A 19 9.75 14.84 -18.20
CA PHE A 19 9.96 16.22 -18.63
C PHE A 19 9.13 17.23 -17.84
N ALA A 20 7.90 16.90 -17.46
CA ALA A 20 7.07 17.78 -16.64
C ALA A 20 7.70 17.98 -15.25
N LEU A 21 8.14 16.90 -14.59
CA LEU A 21 8.82 16.97 -13.29
C LEU A 21 10.14 17.72 -13.39
N ASP A 22 10.93 17.45 -14.44
CA ASP A 22 12.15 18.20 -14.74
C ASP A 22 11.88 19.70 -14.92
N GLY A 23 10.81 20.04 -15.64
CA GLY A 23 10.36 21.41 -15.82
C GLY A 23 9.95 22.09 -14.52
N LEU A 24 9.28 21.39 -13.61
CA LEU A 24 8.96 21.93 -12.28
C LEU A 24 10.23 22.25 -11.49
N ILE A 25 11.22 21.34 -11.50
CA ILE A 25 12.50 21.54 -10.81
C ILE A 25 13.28 22.73 -11.39
N ARG A 26 13.36 22.81 -12.73
CA ARG A 26 14.08 23.91 -13.42
C ARG A 26 13.46 25.28 -13.21
N ASN A 27 12.14 25.32 -13.06
CA ASN A 27 11.40 26.54 -12.75
C ASN A 27 11.33 26.83 -11.24
N GLU A 28 12.09 26.08 -10.43
CA GLU A 28 12.16 26.23 -8.98
C GLU A 28 10.77 26.21 -8.30
N ILE A 29 9.82 25.46 -8.86
CA ILE A 29 8.50 25.30 -8.26
C ILE A 29 8.68 24.53 -6.96
N THR A 30 8.33 25.16 -5.85
CA THR A 30 8.50 24.57 -4.52
C THR A 30 7.27 23.80 -4.06
N LYS A 31 6.07 24.03 -4.61
CA LYS A 31 4.84 23.41 -4.10
C LYS A 31 4.81 21.91 -4.32
N LEU A 32 4.77 21.13 -3.24
CA LEU A 32 4.78 19.66 -3.30
C LEU A 32 3.50 19.08 -3.92
N PHE A 33 2.40 19.84 -3.84
CA PHE A 33 1.15 19.58 -4.54
C PHE A 33 1.34 19.39 -6.04
N ASP A 34 2.10 20.26 -6.72
CA ASP A 34 2.23 20.22 -8.19
C ASP A 34 2.95 18.95 -8.65
N TYR A 35 4.05 18.59 -7.97
CA TYR A 35 4.76 17.32 -8.21
C TYR A 35 3.84 16.12 -8.00
N THR A 36 3.11 16.13 -6.89
CA THR A 36 2.26 14.99 -6.51
C THR A 36 1.07 14.85 -7.45
N LEU A 37 0.43 15.95 -7.84
CA LEU A 37 -0.71 15.95 -8.74
C LEU A 37 -0.36 15.33 -10.09
N ILE A 38 0.73 15.76 -10.72
CA ILE A 38 1.13 15.28 -12.05
C ILE A 38 1.59 13.81 -11.97
N CYS A 39 2.35 13.44 -10.93
CA CYS A 39 2.76 12.06 -10.67
C CYS A 39 1.55 11.13 -10.46
N LEU A 40 0.62 11.50 -9.58
CA LEU A 40 -0.57 10.72 -9.29
C LEU A 40 -1.49 10.61 -10.50
N PHE A 41 -1.65 11.68 -11.26
CA PHE A 41 -2.44 11.64 -12.50
C PHE A 41 -1.91 10.57 -13.46
N ALA A 42 -0.61 10.62 -13.76
CA ALA A 42 0.05 9.66 -14.66
C ALA A 42 -0.02 8.23 -14.11
N LEU A 43 0.23 8.05 -12.81
CA LEU A 43 0.23 6.73 -12.17
C LEU A 43 -1.18 6.12 -12.12
N LEU A 44 -2.19 6.87 -11.68
CA LEU A 44 -3.58 6.42 -11.63
C LEU A 44 -4.12 6.08 -13.02
N TYR A 45 -3.82 6.92 -14.01
CA TYR A 45 -4.17 6.65 -15.40
C TYR A 45 -3.52 5.34 -15.88
N GLY A 46 -2.22 5.18 -15.62
CA GLY A 46 -1.46 4.01 -16.06
C GLY A 46 -1.90 2.70 -15.41
N LEU A 47 -2.20 2.73 -14.11
CA LEU A 47 -2.62 1.55 -13.35
C LEU A 47 -4.05 1.10 -13.70
N ALA A 48 -4.96 2.05 -13.95
CA ALA A 48 -6.35 1.74 -14.33
C ALA A 48 -6.56 1.62 -15.86
N TYR A 49 -5.50 1.72 -16.67
CA TYR A 49 -5.60 1.64 -18.12
C TYR A 49 -6.05 0.24 -18.59
N ASN A 50 -7.20 0.19 -19.26
CA ASN A 50 -7.77 -1.04 -19.83
C ASN A 50 -8.05 -0.93 -21.35
N GLY A 51 -7.57 0.13 -22.00
CA GLY A 51 -7.80 0.39 -23.43
C GLY A 51 -9.24 0.74 -23.81
N LYS A 52 -10.16 0.91 -22.84
CA LYS A 52 -11.56 1.29 -23.04
C LYS A 52 -11.84 2.62 -22.34
N ASN A 53 -12.81 3.38 -22.87
CA ASN A 53 -13.33 4.61 -22.25
C ASN A 53 -12.24 5.61 -21.81
N SER A 54 -11.28 5.91 -22.70
CA SER A 54 -10.10 6.73 -22.38
C SER A 54 -10.45 8.11 -21.82
N PHE A 55 -11.53 8.76 -22.29
CA PHE A 55 -11.94 10.05 -21.76
C PHE A 55 -12.39 9.98 -20.29
N ARG A 56 -13.24 8.99 -19.95
CA ARG A 56 -13.67 8.74 -18.57
C ARG A 56 -12.48 8.47 -17.67
N LEU A 57 -11.51 7.68 -18.15
CA LEU A 57 -10.29 7.37 -17.41
C LEU A 57 -9.43 8.61 -17.15
N VAL A 58 -9.25 9.48 -18.16
CA VAL A 58 -8.52 10.74 -17.98
C VAL A 58 -9.21 11.62 -16.94
N ALA A 59 -10.53 11.84 -17.09
CA ALA A 59 -11.29 12.68 -16.17
C ALA A 59 -11.28 12.13 -14.73
N SER A 60 -11.52 10.83 -14.55
CA SER A 60 -11.52 10.21 -13.22
C SER A 60 -10.14 10.21 -12.59
N SER A 61 -9.07 9.93 -13.37
CA SER A 61 -7.69 9.97 -12.86
C SER A 61 -7.30 11.39 -12.44
N CYS A 62 -7.74 12.41 -13.18
CA CYS A 62 -7.51 13.81 -12.81
C CYS A 62 -8.23 14.17 -11.50
N ILE A 63 -9.52 13.84 -11.36
CA ILE A 63 -10.30 14.13 -10.16
C ILE A 63 -9.71 13.41 -8.94
N VAL A 64 -9.36 12.13 -9.08
CA VAL A 64 -8.77 11.35 -7.96
C VAL A 64 -7.37 11.84 -7.63
N ALA A 65 -6.54 12.19 -8.62
CA ALA A 65 -5.21 12.77 -8.36
C ALA A 65 -5.32 14.12 -7.63
N LEU A 66 -6.28 14.98 -8.01
CA LEU A 66 -6.58 16.21 -7.30
C LEU A 66 -6.94 15.91 -5.84
N PHE A 67 -7.94 15.05 -5.61
CA PHE A 67 -8.36 14.68 -4.26
C PHE A 67 -7.20 14.14 -3.40
N LEU A 68 -6.40 13.21 -3.93
CA LEU A 68 -5.31 12.58 -3.19
C LEU A 68 -4.11 13.52 -2.95
N SER A 69 -3.95 14.58 -3.75
CA SER A 69 -2.87 15.56 -3.58
C SER A 69 -3.24 16.73 -2.68
N LEU A 70 -4.54 16.99 -2.43
CA LEU A 70 -5.01 18.12 -1.61
C LEU A 70 -4.34 18.25 -0.22
N PRO A 71 -4.06 17.16 0.55
CA PRO A 71 -3.37 17.28 1.84
C PRO A 71 -1.99 17.95 1.76
N LEU A 72 -1.38 17.96 0.57
CA LEU A 72 -0.04 18.51 0.31
C LEU A 72 -0.07 19.95 -0.19
N LEU A 73 -1.26 20.55 -0.41
CA LEU A 73 -1.42 21.91 -0.94
C LEU A 73 -0.63 22.97 -0.16
N PRO A 74 -0.59 22.94 1.20
CA PRO A 74 0.12 23.96 1.97
C PRO A 74 1.64 23.74 2.07
N ILE A 75 2.19 22.64 1.54
CA ILE A 75 3.62 22.33 1.69
C ILE A 75 4.46 22.86 0.55
N GLU A 76 5.54 23.52 0.93
CA GLU A 76 6.66 23.85 0.06
C GLU A 76 7.82 22.87 0.28
N ALA A 77 8.50 22.48 -0.80
CA ALA A 77 9.60 21.53 -0.85
C ALA A 77 10.88 22.07 -0.16
N GLN A 78 10.95 23.39 0.05
CA GLN A 78 11.97 24.01 0.88
C GLN A 78 11.53 23.90 2.34
N PHE A 79 11.93 22.78 2.97
CA PHE A 79 11.71 22.40 4.36
C PHE A 79 11.46 23.58 5.33
N THR A 80 10.19 23.93 5.54
CA THR A 80 9.76 24.50 6.82
C THR A 80 9.97 23.44 7.89
N SER A 81 10.40 23.84 9.09
CA SER A 81 10.71 22.97 10.23
C SER A 81 9.49 22.14 10.67
N LEU A 82 9.21 21.05 9.95
CA LEU A 82 8.19 20.07 10.29
C LEU A 82 8.76 19.14 11.37
N PRO A 83 7.97 18.79 12.41
CA PRO A 83 8.39 17.79 13.38
C PRO A 83 8.73 16.48 12.67
N LEU A 84 9.96 16.01 12.85
CA LEU A 84 10.50 14.86 12.12
C LEU A 84 9.63 13.60 12.30
N GLU A 85 9.10 13.38 13.50
CA GLU A 85 8.20 12.26 13.81
C GLU A 85 6.89 12.33 13.00
N HIS A 86 6.26 13.50 12.94
CA HIS A 86 5.04 13.72 12.17
C HIS A 86 5.30 13.51 10.67
N TRP A 87 6.43 14.00 10.16
CA TRP A 87 6.81 13.80 8.77
C TRP A 87 7.03 12.32 8.42
N ILE A 88 7.65 11.55 9.32
CA ILE A 88 7.82 10.10 9.13
C ILE A 88 6.46 9.39 9.07
N THR A 89 5.55 9.71 9.99
CA THR A 89 4.23 9.07 10.03
C THR A 89 3.38 9.45 8.81
N PHE A 90 3.48 10.70 8.34
CA PHE A 90 2.90 11.14 7.08
C PHE A 90 3.46 10.33 5.89
N LEU A 91 4.79 10.24 5.76
CA LEU A 91 5.44 9.48 4.67
C LEU A 91 5.09 7.98 4.73
N GLY A 92 4.84 7.45 5.92
CA GLY A 92 4.33 6.09 6.12
C GLY A 92 2.89 5.92 5.66
N ALA A 93 1.98 6.83 6.06
CA ALA A 93 0.55 6.70 5.80
C ALA A 93 0.14 7.12 4.37
N PHE A 94 0.81 8.12 3.78
CA PHE A 94 0.44 8.71 2.49
C PHE A 94 0.46 7.70 1.32
N PRO A 95 1.47 6.83 1.16
CA PRO A 95 1.45 5.79 0.12
C PRO A 95 0.26 4.83 0.26
N PHE A 96 -0.11 4.45 1.49
CA PHE A 96 -1.30 3.64 1.73
C PHE A 96 -2.58 4.39 1.38
N PHE A 97 -2.68 5.67 1.75
CA PHE A 97 -3.82 6.52 1.37
C PHE A 97 -4.01 6.56 -0.15
N VAL A 98 -2.93 6.82 -0.89
CA VAL A 98 -2.94 6.80 -2.36
C VAL A 98 -3.30 5.41 -2.90
N TYR A 99 -2.76 4.35 -2.31
CA TYR A 99 -2.97 2.98 -2.76
C TYR A 99 -4.41 2.50 -2.56
N VAL A 100 -5.02 2.80 -1.41
CA VAL A 100 -6.44 2.50 -1.17
C VAL A 100 -7.31 3.36 -2.09
N GLY A 101 -7.00 4.65 -2.25
CA GLY A 101 -7.70 5.55 -3.19
C GLY A 101 -7.64 5.05 -4.64
N HIS A 102 -6.46 4.58 -5.07
CA HIS A 102 -6.29 3.94 -6.36
C HIS A 102 -7.16 2.68 -6.50
N SER A 103 -7.29 1.87 -5.45
CA SER A 103 -8.10 0.66 -5.50
C SER A 103 -9.58 0.96 -5.78
N PHE A 104 -10.13 2.03 -5.17
CA PHE A 104 -11.48 2.51 -5.47
C PHE A 104 -11.59 3.09 -6.89
N HIS A 105 -10.58 3.83 -7.35
CA HIS A 105 -10.52 4.36 -8.72
C HIS A 105 -10.48 3.25 -9.78
N TYR A 106 -9.65 2.23 -9.55
CA TYR A 106 -9.56 1.03 -10.38
C TYR A 106 -10.92 0.33 -10.46
N ALA A 107 -11.55 0.08 -9.30
CA ALA A 107 -12.83 -0.61 -9.25
C ALA A 107 -13.95 0.18 -9.95
N PHE A 108 -14.00 1.51 -9.78
CA PHE A 108 -14.95 2.37 -10.49
C PHE A 108 -14.81 2.28 -12.03
N HIS A 109 -13.56 2.25 -12.53
CA HIS A 109 -13.31 2.17 -13.97
C HIS A 109 -13.54 0.76 -14.52
N HIS A 110 -13.19 -0.26 -13.75
CA HIS A 110 -13.35 -1.66 -14.15
C HIS A 110 -14.84 -2.07 -14.15
N ASP A 111 -15.58 -1.75 -13.08
CA ASP A 111 -16.98 -2.14 -12.92
C ASP A 111 -17.93 -1.23 -13.74
N ASN A 112 -17.42 -0.11 -14.26
CA ASN A 112 -18.17 0.91 -14.98
C ASN A 112 -19.37 1.49 -14.20
N THR A 113 -19.48 1.23 -12.91
CA THR A 113 -20.58 1.69 -12.05
C THR A 113 -20.04 2.38 -10.80
N TRP A 114 -20.92 3.14 -10.13
CA TRP A 114 -20.62 3.75 -8.83
C TRP A 114 -20.72 2.76 -7.66
N ARG A 115 -21.35 1.59 -7.89
CA ARG A 115 -21.47 0.54 -6.88
C ARG A 115 -20.21 -0.32 -6.93
N ILE A 116 -19.29 -0.03 -6.04
CA ILE A 116 -17.97 -0.65 -6.02
C ILE A 116 -18.07 -2.04 -5.41
N SER A 117 -17.72 -3.06 -6.20
CA SER A 117 -17.73 -4.44 -5.74
C SER A 117 -16.47 -4.75 -4.92
N TYR A 118 -16.63 -5.54 -3.85
CA TYR A 118 -15.48 -6.02 -3.08
C TYR A 118 -14.51 -6.83 -3.95
N ASN A 119 -15.02 -7.61 -4.92
CA ASN A 119 -14.21 -8.42 -5.81
C ASN A 119 -13.26 -7.56 -6.65
N SER A 120 -13.74 -6.42 -7.15
CA SER A 120 -12.92 -5.49 -7.92
C SER A 120 -11.92 -4.73 -7.05
N LEU A 121 -12.28 -4.39 -5.81
CA LEU A 121 -11.33 -3.82 -4.84
C LEU A 121 -10.22 -4.82 -4.48
N PHE A 122 -10.59 -6.06 -4.19
CA PHE A 122 -9.64 -7.14 -3.91
C PHE A 122 -8.70 -7.36 -5.10
N ALA A 123 -9.26 -7.43 -6.31
CA ALA A 123 -8.46 -7.52 -7.52
C ALA A 123 -7.53 -6.31 -7.70
N ALA A 124 -8.02 -5.10 -7.43
CA ALA A 124 -7.23 -3.86 -7.54
C ALA A 124 -6.00 -3.92 -6.63
N VAL A 125 -6.18 -4.24 -5.35
CA VAL A 125 -5.09 -4.35 -4.38
C VAL A 125 -4.04 -5.35 -4.89
N TRP A 126 -4.42 -6.60 -5.10
CA TRP A 126 -3.42 -7.64 -5.39
C TRP A 126 -2.81 -7.56 -6.79
N ASN A 127 -3.54 -7.06 -7.78
CA ASN A 127 -2.97 -6.85 -9.12
C ASN A 127 -2.01 -5.66 -9.11
N THR A 128 -2.34 -4.58 -8.40
CA THR A 128 -1.53 -3.36 -8.38
C THR A 128 -0.19 -3.60 -7.72
N ILE A 129 -0.15 -4.29 -6.57
CA ILE A 129 1.13 -4.57 -5.90
C ILE A 129 2.08 -5.38 -6.78
N LEU A 130 1.57 -6.38 -7.49
CA LEU A 130 2.36 -7.18 -8.43
C LEU A 130 2.78 -6.39 -9.66
N LEU A 131 1.91 -5.52 -10.16
CA LEU A 131 2.22 -4.68 -11.31
C LEU A 131 3.29 -3.64 -10.97
N LEU A 132 3.19 -3.00 -9.81
CA LEU A 132 4.21 -2.08 -9.30
C LEU A 132 5.54 -2.82 -9.07
N PHE A 133 5.51 -4.05 -8.55
CA PHE A 133 6.71 -4.88 -8.41
C PHE A 133 7.38 -5.15 -9.77
N VAL A 134 6.61 -5.54 -10.79
CA VAL A 134 7.14 -5.77 -12.15
C VAL A 134 7.72 -4.48 -12.74
N ALA A 135 7.03 -3.35 -12.57
CA ALA A 135 7.50 -2.05 -13.05
C ALA A 135 8.82 -1.63 -12.39
N SER A 136 8.92 -1.78 -11.06
CA SER A 136 10.13 -1.50 -10.28
C SER A 136 11.28 -2.44 -10.66
N LEU A 137 11.01 -3.73 -10.81
CA LEU A 137 12.03 -4.72 -11.21
C LEU A 137 12.58 -4.41 -12.60
N PHE A 138 11.70 -4.12 -13.56
CA PHE A 138 12.11 -3.73 -14.90
C PHE A 138 12.95 -2.45 -14.86
N SER A 139 12.50 -1.42 -14.15
CA SER A 139 13.24 -0.16 -14.01
C SER A 139 14.61 -0.37 -13.37
N ALA A 140 14.70 -1.16 -12.30
CA ALA A 140 15.97 -1.49 -11.66
C ALA A 140 16.94 -2.20 -12.61
N LEU A 141 16.48 -3.22 -13.33
CA LEU A 141 17.30 -3.96 -14.30
C LEU A 141 17.75 -3.06 -15.46
N ALA A 142 16.87 -2.21 -15.98
CA ALA A 142 17.20 -1.28 -17.05
C ALA A 142 18.25 -0.24 -16.61
N ASN A 143 18.14 0.27 -15.38
CA ASN A 143 19.13 1.19 -14.81
C ASN A 143 20.49 0.51 -14.59
N VAL A 144 20.51 -0.77 -14.18
CA VAL A 144 21.75 -1.55 -14.13
C VAL A 144 22.40 -1.67 -15.51
N LEU A 145 21.61 -1.86 -16.58
CA LEU A 145 22.15 -1.88 -17.95
C LEU A 145 22.73 -0.52 -18.38
N ILE A 146 22.09 0.59 -18.03
CA ILE A 146 22.62 1.93 -18.30
C ILE A 146 23.94 2.14 -17.55
N LEU A 147 23.99 1.74 -16.28
CA LEU A 147 25.20 1.82 -15.46
C LEU A 147 26.34 0.97 -16.06
N LEU A 148 26.07 -0.25 -16.52
CA LEU A 148 27.05 -1.07 -17.22
C LEU A 148 27.52 -0.40 -18.52
N GLY A 149 26.62 0.21 -19.28
CA GLY A 149 26.95 1.03 -20.44
C GLY A 149 27.90 2.18 -20.06
N ALA A 150 27.62 2.87 -18.96
CA ALA A 150 28.47 3.95 -18.45
C ALA A 150 29.88 3.45 -18.11
N PHE A 151 30.00 2.25 -17.50
CA PHE A 151 31.29 1.63 -17.26
C PHE A 151 32.04 1.29 -18.55
N ILE A 152 31.37 0.76 -19.57
CA ILE A 152 32.00 0.46 -20.88
C ILE A 152 32.63 1.73 -21.47
N PHE A 153 31.91 2.85 -21.47
CA PHE A 153 32.45 4.13 -21.94
C PHE A 153 33.68 4.56 -21.13
N LYS A 154 33.64 4.37 -19.81
CA LYS A 154 34.76 4.68 -18.93
C LYS A 154 36.00 3.83 -19.21
N THR A 155 35.84 2.56 -19.59
CA THR A 155 36.99 1.69 -19.91
C THR A 155 37.78 2.15 -21.14
N VAL A 156 37.15 2.85 -22.08
CA VAL A 156 37.81 3.44 -23.26
C VAL A 156 38.24 4.90 -23.04
N GLY A 157 38.22 5.38 -21.79
CA GLY A 157 38.61 6.74 -21.41
C GLY A 157 37.55 7.81 -21.66
N ASN A 158 36.29 7.43 -21.90
CA ASN A 158 35.19 8.38 -22.13
C ASN A 158 34.26 8.43 -20.91
N ASP A 159 34.26 9.54 -20.17
CA ASP A 159 33.40 9.72 -18.99
C ASP A 159 32.00 10.27 -19.32
N PHE A 160 31.64 10.46 -20.59
CA PHE A 160 30.38 11.10 -21.00
C PHE A 160 29.15 10.44 -20.37
N LEU A 161 28.98 9.13 -20.60
CA LEU A 161 27.79 8.40 -20.13
C LEU A 161 27.80 8.24 -18.61
N TRP A 162 28.98 8.15 -18.00
CA TRP A 162 29.14 8.15 -16.54
C TRP A 162 28.68 9.47 -15.93
N ASN A 163 29.14 10.60 -16.48
CA ASN A 163 28.76 11.92 -16.00
C ASN A 163 27.25 12.17 -16.22
N LEU A 164 26.71 11.73 -17.36
CA LEU A 164 25.29 11.84 -17.64
C LEU A 164 24.44 10.99 -16.68
N TYR A 165 24.83 9.74 -16.42
CA TYR A 165 24.03 8.86 -15.56
C TYR A 165 24.24 9.14 -14.07
N SER A 166 25.45 9.48 -13.61
CA SER A 166 25.76 9.60 -12.17
C SER A 166 25.65 11.03 -11.64
N ASN A 167 25.95 12.04 -12.44
CA ASN A 167 26.06 13.42 -11.97
C ASN A 167 24.90 14.32 -12.44
N ASN A 168 24.11 13.89 -13.43
CA ASN A 168 23.00 14.67 -13.96
C ASN A 168 21.66 14.20 -13.39
N PHE A 169 21.19 14.88 -12.34
CA PHE A 169 19.91 14.61 -11.69
C PHE A 169 18.71 14.67 -12.65
N HIS A 170 18.71 15.62 -13.59
CA HIS A 170 17.64 15.79 -14.57
C HIS A 170 17.52 14.57 -15.50
N PHE A 171 18.65 14.06 -15.98
CA PHE A 171 18.69 12.85 -16.79
C PHE A 171 18.24 11.62 -16.00
N GLN A 172 18.74 11.45 -14.77
CA GLN A 172 18.33 10.35 -13.88
C GLN A 172 16.81 10.35 -13.67
N LEU A 173 16.23 11.51 -13.35
CA LEU A 173 14.79 11.67 -13.13
C LEU A 173 13.98 11.24 -14.37
N ILE A 174 14.28 11.81 -15.53
CA ILE A 174 13.57 11.50 -16.78
C ILE A 174 13.73 10.00 -17.12
N SER A 175 14.94 9.48 -17.02
CA SER A 175 15.26 8.08 -17.30
C SER A 175 14.50 7.13 -16.37
N HIS A 176 14.59 7.32 -15.06
CA HIS A 176 13.97 6.45 -14.06
C HIS A 176 12.45 6.43 -14.19
N VAL A 177 11.82 7.59 -14.36
CA VAL A 177 10.37 7.72 -14.54
C VAL A 177 9.94 7.03 -15.85
N THR A 178 10.67 7.27 -16.93
CA THR A 178 10.36 6.64 -18.24
C THR A 178 10.48 5.13 -18.16
N LEU A 179 11.57 4.61 -17.61
CA LEU A 179 11.81 3.17 -17.47
C LEU A 179 10.78 2.49 -16.56
N PHE A 180 10.37 3.16 -15.48
CA PHE A 180 9.31 2.67 -14.60
C PHE A 180 7.97 2.52 -15.36
N PHE A 181 7.56 3.54 -16.12
CA PHE A 181 6.33 3.46 -16.91
C PHE A 181 6.43 2.42 -18.03
N ILE A 182 7.58 2.26 -18.68
CA ILE A 182 7.80 1.16 -19.62
C ILE A 182 7.58 -0.18 -18.93
N GLY A 183 8.16 -0.38 -17.74
CA GLY A 183 7.96 -1.59 -16.93
C GLY A 183 6.49 -1.83 -16.57
N LEU A 184 5.76 -0.77 -16.22
CA LEU A 184 4.32 -0.82 -15.98
C LEU A 184 3.56 -1.24 -17.25
N GLY A 185 3.94 -0.72 -18.41
CA GLY A 185 3.41 -1.12 -19.72
C GLY A 185 3.68 -2.58 -20.06
N VAL A 186 4.89 -3.10 -19.75
CA VAL A 186 5.24 -4.51 -19.90
C VAL A 186 4.34 -5.40 -19.03
N GLY A 187 4.12 -5.01 -17.77
CA GLY A 187 3.21 -5.73 -16.87
C GLY A 187 1.75 -5.71 -17.35
N GLN A 188 1.25 -4.55 -17.78
CA GLN A 188 -0.12 -4.39 -18.29
C GLN A 188 -0.38 -5.20 -19.57
N GLN A 189 0.59 -5.28 -20.49
CA GLN A 189 0.45 -6.13 -21.69
C GLN A 189 0.33 -7.61 -21.35
N ASN A 190 0.96 -8.03 -20.26
CA ASN A 190 1.01 -9.40 -19.78
C ASN A 190 0.10 -9.60 -18.56
N ILE A 191 -1.04 -8.91 -18.49
CA ILE A 191 -1.93 -8.91 -17.32
C ILE A 191 -2.39 -10.33 -16.89
N LYS A 192 -2.47 -11.28 -17.83
CA LYS A 192 -2.76 -12.69 -17.51
C LYS A 192 -1.68 -13.31 -16.62
N ILE A 193 -0.41 -12.97 -16.82
CA ILE A 193 0.70 -13.41 -15.97
C ILE A 193 0.57 -12.78 -14.58
N ILE A 194 0.17 -11.50 -14.49
CA ILE A 194 -0.11 -10.85 -13.20
C ILE A 194 -1.22 -11.60 -12.44
N TYR A 195 -2.27 -12.03 -13.12
CA TYR A 195 -3.32 -12.84 -12.48
C TYR A 195 -2.81 -14.21 -12.00
N SER A 196 -1.94 -14.86 -12.77
CA SER A 196 -1.29 -16.11 -12.35
C SER A 196 -0.38 -15.90 -11.14
N LEU A 197 0.40 -14.83 -11.12
CA LEU A 197 1.26 -14.47 -9.98
C LEU A 197 0.43 -14.19 -8.74
N ARG A 198 -0.69 -13.47 -8.88
CA ARG A 198 -1.66 -13.24 -7.79
C ARG A 198 -2.16 -14.56 -7.24
N PHE A 199 -2.61 -15.46 -8.12
CA PHE A 199 -3.12 -16.76 -7.71
C PHE A 199 -2.06 -17.56 -6.93
N ILE A 200 -0.81 -17.59 -7.41
CA ILE A 200 0.29 -18.28 -6.74
C ILE A 200 0.57 -17.65 -5.36
N LEU A 201 0.67 -16.32 -5.28
CA LEU A 201 0.91 -15.60 -4.05
C LEU A 201 -0.17 -15.88 -3.00
N LEU A 202 -1.45 -15.73 -3.37
CA LEU A 202 -2.58 -16.00 -2.48
C LEU A 202 -2.61 -17.46 -2.03
N ARG A 203 -2.22 -18.40 -2.91
CA ARG A 203 -2.13 -19.82 -2.56
C ARG A 203 -1.00 -20.11 -1.58
N MET A 204 0.16 -19.46 -1.72
CA MET A 204 1.24 -19.54 -0.72
C MET A 204 0.76 -19.03 0.63
N MET A 205 0.11 -17.86 0.66
CA MET A 205 -0.45 -17.29 1.89
C MET A 205 -1.51 -18.19 2.52
N TYR A 206 -2.37 -18.81 1.71
CA TYR A 206 -3.37 -19.79 2.16
C TYR A 206 -2.73 -20.95 2.94
N TYR A 207 -1.63 -21.52 2.44
CA TYR A 207 -0.93 -22.61 3.13
C TYR A 207 -0.08 -22.17 4.31
N LEU A 208 0.43 -20.94 4.29
CA LEU A 208 1.22 -20.37 5.39
C LEU A 208 0.33 -19.84 6.53
N PHE A 209 -0.94 -19.52 6.27
CA PHE A 209 -1.85 -18.94 7.27
C PHE A 209 -2.07 -19.80 8.52
N PRO A 210 -2.25 -21.13 8.43
CA PRO A 210 -2.33 -21.99 9.62
C PRO A 210 -1.09 -21.92 10.52
N PHE A 211 0.10 -21.79 9.93
CA PHE A 211 1.35 -21.67 10.68
C PHE A 211 1.42 -20.32 11.41
N LEU A 212 1.06 -19.24 10.72
CA LEU A 212 0.95 -17.92 11.35
C LEU A 212 -0.05 -17.95 12.50
N ALA A 213 -1.22 -18.57 12.29
CA ALA A 213 -2.24 -18.71 13.32
C ALA A 213 -1.71 -19.45 14.55
N LEU A 214 -1.03 -20.59 14.35
CA LEU A 214 -0.47 -21.37 15.45
C LEU A 214 0.59 -20.60 16.24
N ILE A 215 1.56 -19.97 15.56
CA ILE A 215 2.60 -19.13 16.19
C ILE A 215 1.95 -18.03 17.01
N THR A 216 0.94 -17.38 16.44
CA THR A 216 0.24 -16.26 17.08
C THR A 216 -0.54 -16.69 18.32
N ILE A 217 -1.20 -17.85 18.27
CA ILE A 217 -1.93 -18.41 19.43
C ILE A 217 -0.96 -18.76 20.55
N VAL A 218 0.17 -19.41 20.21
CA VAL A 218 1.21 -19.74 21.20
C VAL A 218 1.76 -18.46 21.83
N TYR A 219 2.10 -17.46 21.02
CA TYR A 219 2.59 -16.17 21.53
C TYR A 219 1.57 -15.51 22.44
N PHE A 220 0.29 -15.47 22.05
CA PHE A 220 -0.79 -14.90 22.88
C PHE A 220 -0.88 -15.57 24.25
N ILE A 221 -0.85 -16.91 24.31
CA ILE A 221 -0.91 -17.67 25.58
C ILE A 221 0.32 -17.39 26.45
N LEU A 222 1.52 -17.46 25.86
CA LEU A 222 2.77 -17.23 26.57
C LEU A 222 2.85 -15.80 27.12
N TYR A 223 2.52 -14.81 26.28
CA TYR A 223 2.59 -13.41 26.66
C TYR A 223 1.52 -13.06 27.70
N LEU A 224 0.29 -13.59 27.59
CA LEU A 224 -0.74 -13.39 28.61
C LEU A 224 -0.32 -13.99 29.96
N SER A 225 0.24 -15.20 29.95
CA SER A 225 0.74 -15.87 31.17
C SER A 225 1.89 -15.08 31.80
N HIS A 226 2.80 -14.56 30.97
CA HIS A 226 3.92 -13.72 31.40
C HIS A 226 3.46 -12.44 32.09
N VAL A 227 2.52 -11.70 31.47
CA VAL A 227 1.94 -10.47 32.04
C VAL A 227 1.24 -10.74 33.37
N LEU A 228 0.49 -11.85 33.49
CA LEU A 228 -0.18 -12.22 34.73
C LEU A 228 0.80 -12.62 35.85
N SER A 229 1.94 -13.20 35.50
CA SER A 229 2.99 -13.58 36.45
C SER A 229 3.90 -12.43 36.88
N GLY A 230 3.79 -11.24 36.26
CA GLY A 230 4.67 -10.10 36.53
C GLY A 230 6.12 -10.35 36.15
N GLY A 231 6.38 -11.19 35.14
CA GLY A 231 7.74 -11.52 34.71
C GLY A 231 8.46 -10.35 34.03
N GLU A 232 9.77 -10.43 33.94
CA GLU A 232 10.60 -9.43 33.25
C GLU A 232 10.51 -9.55 31.72
N GLU A 233 10.26 -8.43 31.03
CA GLU A 233 10.22 -8.40 29.57
C GLU A 233 11.63 -8.50 28.97
N TYR A 234 12.00 -9.67 28.43
CA TYR A 234 13.30 -9.87 27.78
C TYR A 234 13.45 -9.19 26.41
N VAL A 235 12.34 -8.98 25.71
CA VAL A 235 12.27 -8.36 24.38
C VAL A 235 11.05 -7.43 24.36
N ASN A 236 11.19 -6.25 23.74
CA ASN A 236 10.06 -5.33 23.58
C ASN A 236 8.90 -6.05 22.84
N PRO A 237 7.73 -6.24 23.49
CA PRO A 237 6.61 -6.98 22.90
C PRO A 237 6.12 -6.40 21.59
N LEU A 238 6.26 -5.09 21.38
CA LEU A 238 5.81 -4.42 20.15
C LEU A 238 6.54 -4.90 18.89
N LEU A 239 7.79 -5.36 19.02
CA LEU A 239 8.55 -5.95 17.91
C LEU A 239 7.89 -7.22 17.36
N ILE A 240 7.06 -7.89 18.16
CA ILE A 240 6.34 -9.11 17.78
C ILE A 240 4.86 -8.81 17.53
N LEU A 241 4.22 -8.03 18.42
CA LEU A 241 2.80 -7.69 18.33
C LEU A 241 2.46 -6.96 17.02
N ILE A 242 3.28 -5.99 16.59
CA ILE A 242 3.02 -5.22 15.36
C ILE A 242 3.06 -6.12 14.12
N PRO A 243 4.13 -6.91 13.85
CA PRO A 243 4.15 -7.84 12.73
C PRO A 243 3.04 -8.89 12.78
N LEU A 244 2.75 -9.49 13.94
CA LEU A 244 1.71 -10.52 14.06
C LEU A 244 0.31 -9.96 13.78
N ALA A 245 0.01 -8.75 14.26
CA ALA A 245 -1.26 -8.06 13.97
C ALA A 245 -1.38 -7.73 12.48
N ALA A 246 -0.36 -7.10 11.90
CA ALA A 246 -0.36 -6.70 10.49
C ALA A 246 -0.45 -7.90 9.55
N LEU A 247 0.41 -8.92 9.75
CA LEU A 247 0.38 -10.14 8.96
C LEU A 247 -0.92 -10.90 9.17
N GLY A 248 -1.49 -10.91 10.38
CA GLY A 248 -2.76 -11.58 10.65
C GLY A 248 -3.91 -11.00 9.84
N ILE A 249 -4.02 -9.67 9.76
CA ILE A 249 -5.02 -8.98 8.95
C ILE A 249 -4.81 -9.28 7.45
N ILE A 250 -3.56 -9.17 6.98
CA ILE A 250 -3.19 -9.39 5.57
C ILE A 250 -3.45 -10.84 5.16
N PHE A 251 -3.05 -11.82 5.97
CA PHE A 251 -3.21 -13.24 5.68
C PHE A 251 -4.67 -13.66 5.78
N PHE A 252 -5.44 -13.16 6.73
CA PHE A 252 -6.86 -13.46 6.76
C PHE A 252 -7.57 -12.89 5.52
N ASN A 253 -7.24 -11.67 5.09
CA ASN A 253 -7.77 -11.11 3.84
C ASN A 253 -7.37 -11.95 2.62
N ALA A 254 -6.11 -12.39 2.55
CA ALA A 254 -5.62 -13.25 1.47
C ALA A 254 -6.21 -14.68 1.50
N TYR A 255 -6.51 -15.21 2.68
CA TYR A 255 -7.19 -16.50 2.87
C TYR A 255 -8.66 -16.39 2.44
N PHE A 256 -9.35 -15.32 2.83
CA PHE A 256 -10.73 -15.03 2.46
C PHE A 256 -10.90 -14.74 0.96
N GLN A 257 -9.89 -14.12 0.35
CA GLN A 257 -9.88 -13.67 -1.04
C GLN A 257 -11.07 -12.76 -1.35
N ASP A 258 -11.89 -13.13 -2.34
CA ASP A 258 -13.14 -12.49 -2.72
C ASP A 258 -14.37 -13.16 -2.06
N GLY A 259 -14.16 -14.20 -1.23
CA GLY A 259 -15.21 -15.00 -0.62
C GLY A 259 -15.86 -16.02 -1.57
N SER A 260 -15.33 -16.23 -2.78
CA SER A 260 -15.87 -17.23 -3.72
C SER A 260 -15.26 -18.63 -3.56
N VAL A 261 -14.12 -18.74 -2.88
CA VAL A 261 -13.39 -20.00 -2.74
C VAL A 261 -13.94 -20.79 -1.57
N GLU A 262 -14.64 -21.89 -1.85
CA GLU A 262 -14.97 -22.86 -0.81
C GLU A 262 -13.69 -23.49 -0.26
N SER A 263 -13.45 -23.28 1.03
CA SER A 263 -12.34 -23.92 1.72
C SER A 263 -12.61 -25.42 1.83
N GLY A 264 -11.92 -26.21 1.01
CA GLY A 264 -11.79 -27.66 1.18
C GLY A 264 -10.95 -28.08 2.40
N ALA A 265 -10.70 -27.17 3.35
CA ALA A 265 -9.96 -27.45 4.56
C ALA A 265 -10.72 -28.42 5.48
N PRO A 266 -9.99 -29.30 6.20
CA PRO A 266 -10.61 -30.15 7.21
C PRO A 266 -11.21 -29.32 8.35
N SER A 267 -12.22 -29.86 9.02
CA SER A 267 -13.01 -29.18 10.05
C SER A 267 -12.15 -28.63 11.20
N TRP A 268 -11.14 -29.37 11.64
CA TRP A 268 -10.23 -28.94 12.71
C TRP A 268 -9.45 -27.68 12.34
N LEU A 269 -9.05 -27.55 11.06
CA LEU A 269 -8.32 -26.38 10.58
C LEU A 269 -9.24 -25.16 10.50
N LYS A 270 -10.49 -25.36 10.05
CA LYS A 270 -11.52 -24.31 10.09
C LYS A 270 -11.74 -23.81 11.52
N LEU A 271 -11.85 -24.72 12.49
CA LEU A 271 -12.00 -24.35 13.90
C LEU A 271 -10.80 -23.55 14.42
N LEU A 272 -9.57 -24.00 14.13
CA LEU A 272 -8.35 -23.28 14.50
C LEU A 272 -8.37 -21.84 13.97
N LEU A 273 -8.73 -21.65 12.70
CA LEU A 273 -8.78 -20.33 12.07
C LEU A 273 -9.91 -19.44 12.62
N ARG A 274 -11.04 -20.03 13.05
CA ARG A 274 -12.11 -19.29 13.75
C ARG A 274 -11.64 -18.77 15.10
N ILE A 275 -10.99 -19.62 15.91
CA ILE A 275 -10.40 -19.24 17.19
C ILE A 275 -9.33 -18.16 16.99
N TYR A 276 -8.47 -18.33 15.99
CA TYR A 276 -7.43 -17.38 15.66
C TYR A 276 -7.96 -15.96 15.39
N ARG A 277 -9.08 -15.79 14.71
CA ARG A 277 -9.65 -14.46 14.43
C ARG A 277 -10.02 -13.68 15.69
N VAL A 278 -10.54 -14.38 16.69
CA VAL A 278 -10.82 -13.77 18.01
C VAL A 278 -9.51 -13.38 18.69
N ILE A 279 -8.50 -14.26 18.64
CA ILE A 279 -7.17 -13.97 19.20
C ILE A 279 -6.48 -12.83 18.48
N LEU A 280 -6.63 -12.69 17.16
CA LEU A 280 -6.11 -11.58 16.37
C LEU A 280 -6.68 -10.24 16.87
N PHE A 281 -7.98 -10.16 17.14
CA PHE A 281 -8.58 -8.96 17.72
C PHE A 281 -8.00 -8.64 19.11
N LEU A 282 -7.89 -9.65 19.99
CA LEU A 282 -7.27 -9.46 21.31
C LEU A 282 -5.81 -8.98 21.21
N LEU A 283 -5.04 -9.52 20.27
CA LEU A 283 -3.67 -9.07 20.03
C LEU A 283 -3.57 -7.64 19.53
N VAL A 284 -4.49 -7.21 18.65
CA VAL A 284 -4.56 -5.81 18.22
C VAL A 284 -4.87 -4.90 19.40
N LEU A 285 -5.76 -5.30 20.32
CA LEU A 285 -6.03 -4.54 21.54
C LEU A 285 -4.81 -4.48 22.46
N MET A 286 -4.08 -5.59 22.63
CA MET A 286 -2.87 -5.65 23.45
C MET A 286 -1.75 -4.79 22.87
N MET A 287 -1.55 -4.86 21.54
CA MET A 287 -0.63 -3.98 20.81
C MET A 287 -1.01 -2.51 21.04
N THR A 288 -2.29 -2.18 20.88
CA THR A 288 -2.82 -0.83 21.07
C THR A 288 -2.54 -0.32 22.47
N TYR A 289 -2.89 -1.11 23.48
CA TYR A 289 -2.65 -0.79 24.89
C TYR A 289 -1.17 -0.53 25.16
N LYS A 290 -0.28 -1.42 24.71
CA LYS A 290 1.17 -1.27 24.93
C LYS A 290 1.73 -0.04 24.21
N ILE A 291 1.27 0.28 23.00
CA ILE A 291 1.67 1.50 22.28
C ILE A 291 1.28 2.74 23.08
N PHE A 292 0.01 2.86 23.49
CA PHE A 292 -0.46 4.03 24.24
C PHE A 292 0.17 4.15 25.64
N GLN A 293 0.48 3.02 26.28
CA GLN A 293 1.18 3.03 27.57
C GLN A 293 2.63 3.54 27.44
N SER A 294 3.31 3.22 26.34
CA SER A 294 4.76 3.46 26.19
C SER A 294 5.11 4.71 25.37
N TYR A 295 4.20 5.22 24.54
CA TYR A 295 4.50 6.29 23.59
C TYR A 295 3.36 7.32 23.49
N SER A 296 3.76 8.58 23.29
CA SER A 296 2.87 9.60 22.72
C SER A 296 2.79 9.37 21.22
N VAL A 297 1.58 9.26 20.66
CA VAL A 297 1.38 8.87 19.27
C VAL A 297 0.80 9.99 18.42
N ASP A 298 1.27 10.06 17.18
CA ASP A 298 0.74 10.94 16.16
C ASP A 298 -0.65 10.48 15.67
N VAL A 299 -1.49 11.44 15.25
CA VAL A 299 -2.81 11.17 14.67
C VAL A 299 -2.78 10.11 13.56
N ASN A 300 -1.78 10.12 12.69
CA ASN A 300 -1.67 9.15 11.61
C ASN A 300 -1.49 7.72 12.13
N VAL A 301 -0.74 7.55 13.23
CA VAL A 301 -0.58 6.26 13.90
C VAL A 301 -1.89 5.83 14.55
N VAL A 302 -2.61 6.75 15.20
CA VAL A 302 -3.93 6.47 15.77
C VAL A 302 -4.92 6.01 14.71
N ILE A 303 -4.95 6.65 13.54
CA ILE A 303 -5.83 6.27 12.43
C ILE A 303 -5.49 4.87 11.92
N CYS A 304 -4.20 4.54 11.78
CA CYS A 304 -3.74 3.19 11.42
C CYS A 304 -4.15 2.14 12.46
N ILE A 305 -4.01 2.45 13.75
CA ILE A 305 -4.41 1.56 14.86
C ILE A 305 -5.92 1.31 14.82
N ILE A 306 -6.74 2.37 14.72
CA ILE A 306 -8.21 2.23 14.66
C ILE A 306 -8.60 1.41 13.43
N THR A 307 -7.95 1.62 12.29
CA THR A 307 -8.18 0.83 11.08
C THR A 307 -7.88 -0.66 11.33
N GLY A 308 -6.75 -0.96 12.00
CA GLY A 308 -6.42 -2.33 12.41
C GLY A 308 -7.46 -2.94 13.38
N ILE A 309 -7.99 -2.14 14.32
CA ILE A 309 -9.07 -2.55 15.22
C ILE A 309 -10.34 -2.86 14.41
N LEU A 310 -10.75 -2.02 13.47
CA LEU A 310 -11.95 -2.25 12.66
C LEU A 310 -11.87 -3.54 11.83
N PHE A 311 -10.72 -3.79 11.19
CA PHE A 311 -10.48 -5.04 10.45
C PHE A 311 -10.54 -6.26 11.38
N SER A 312 -9.75 -6.25 12.45
CA SER A 312 -9.67 -7.39 13.37
C SER A 312 -10.98 -7.65 14.12
N LEU A 313 -11.71 -6.61 14.50
CA LEU A 313 -13.04 -6.71 15.12
C LEU A 313 -14.06 -7.34 14.16
N THR A 314 -14.11 -6.87 12.91
CA THR A 314 -14.95 -7.47 11.86
C THR A 314 -14.65 -8.96 11.75
N TYR A 315 -13.38 -9.33 11.65
CA TYR A 315 -12.96 -10.72 11.53
C TYR A 315 -13.35 -11.56 12.77
N ALA A 316 -13.22 -11.02 13.98
CA ALA A 316 -13.61 -11.71 15.20
C ALA A 316 -15.13 -11.93 15.30
N ILE A 317 -15.95 -10.90 15.05
CA ILE A 317 -17.42 -10.99 15.12
C ILE A 317 -17.95 -12.02 14.12
N THR A 318 -17.40 -12.00 12.91
CA THR A 318 -17.81 -12.88 11.81
C THR A 318 -17.31 -14.32 11.96
N ALA A 319 -16.45 -14.64 12.94
CA ALA A 319 -15.81 -15.94 13.08
C ALA A 319 -16.78 -17.11 13.32
N TRP A 320 -17.94 -16.83 13.91
CA TRP A 320 -18.93 -17.85 14.28
C TRP A 320 -20.23 -17.72 13.50
N LEU A 321 -20.26 -16.87 12.47
CA LEU A 321 -21.44 -16.70 11.62
C LEU A 321 -21.53 -17.84 10.59
N PRO A 322 -22.74 -18.11 10.06
CA PRO A 322 -22.90 -19.01 8.92
C PRO A 322 -22.16 -18.48 7.68
N ASP A 323 -21.60 -19.37 6.86
CA ASP A 323 -20.67 -19.02 5.77
C ASP A 323 -21.17 -17.89 4.84
N LYS A 324 -22.45 -17.90 4.44
CA LYS A 324 -23.02 -16.83 3.58
C LYS A 324 -23.01 -15.48 4.27
N THR A 325 -23.41 -15.46 5.54
CA THR A 325 -23.47 -14.26 6.37
C THR A 325 -22.04 -13.78 6.68
N GLU A 326 -21.13 -14.70 7.03
CA GLU A 326 -19.71 -14.40 7.18
C GLU A 326 -19.15 -13.68 5.95
N GLN A 327 -19.37 -14.24 4.74
CA GLN A 327 -18.88 -13.64 3.50
C GLN A 327 -19.41 -12.22 3.29
N GLU A 328 -20.70 -12.00 3.51
CA GLU A 328 -21.32 -10.68 3.35
C GLU A 328 -20.73 -9.67 4.34
N TRP A 329 -20.67 -10.01 5.62
CA TRP A 329 -20.19 -9.09 6.66
C TRP A 329 -18.69 -8.81 6.58
N VAL A 330 -17.86 -9.80 6.19
CA VAL A 330 -16.43 -9.57 5.95
C VAL A 330 -16.22 -8.60 4.78
N ARG A 331 -16.99 -8.75 3.69
CA ARG A 331 -16.92 -7.82 2.54
C ARG A 331 -17.31 -6.40 2.96
N ILE A 332 -18.43 -6.25 3.67
CA ILE A 332 -18.91 -4.95 4.16
C ILE A 332 -17.89 -4.33 5.12
N GLY A 333 -17.37 -5.09 6.08
CA GLY A 333 -16.42 -4.59 7.06
C GLY A 333 -15.08 -4.17 6.43
N ASN A 334 -14.60 -4.91 5.43
CA ASN A 334 -13.37 -4.53 4.70
C ASN A 334 -13.54 -3.24 3.91
N ILE A 335 -14.66 -3.09 3.19
CA ILE A 335 -14.97 -1.84 2.47
C ILE A 335 -15.13 -0.69 3.45
N SER A 336 -15.86 -0.90 4.55
CA SER A 336 -16.13 0.13 5.55
C SER A 336 -14.85 0.60 6.24
N SER A 337 -13.95 -0.33 6.58
CA SER A 337 -12.64 -0.03 7.18
C SER A 337 -11.74 0.75 6.20
N ALA A 338 -11.77 0.39 4.90
CA ALA A 338 -11.03 1.11 3.87
C ALA A 338 -11.58 2.53 3.62
N LEU A 339 -12.91 2.70 3.63
CA LEU A 339 -13.56 4.01 3.53
C LEU A 339 -13.24 4.89 4.75
N TYR A 340 -13.32 4.32 5.96
CA TYR A 340 -12.88 4.98 7.18
C TYR A 340 -11.44 5.48 7.02
N PHE A 341 -10.51 4.60 6.60
CA PHE A 341 -9.11 4.94 6.46
C PHE A 341 -8.89 6.11 5.47
N ILE A 342 -9.50 6.07 4.28
CA ILE A 342 -9.39 7.16 3.30
C ILE A 342 -9.98 8.46 3.84
N ILE A 343 -11.20 8.43 4.37
CA ILE A 343 -11.91 9.64 4.80
C ILE A 343 -11.17 10.30 5.96
N ILE A 344 -10.79 9.51 6.96
CA ILE A 344 -10.14 10.05 8.16
C ILE A 344 -8.70 10.50 7.85
N LEU A 345 -7.92 9.76 7.05
CA LEU A 345 -6.62 10.28 6.61
C LEU A 345 -6.78 11.53 5.74
N PHE A 346 -7.76 11.62 4.85
CA PHE A 346 -7.96 12.84 4.08
C PHE A 346 -8.22 14.06 4.98
N LEU A 347 -8.99 13.88 6.07
CA LEU A 347 -9.33 14.96 6.99
C LEU A 347 -8.20 15.33 7.95
N PHE A 348 -7.40 14.35 8.40
CA PHE A 348 -6.47 14.51 9.51
C PHE A 348 -5.00 14.26 9.18
N ASN A 349 -4.67 13.70 8.02
CA ASN A 349 -3.30 13.52 7.55
C ASN A 349 -2.76 14.86 7.00
N LEU A 350 -2.66 15.84 7.89
CA LEU A 350 -2.26 17.21 7.60
C LEU A 350 -0.78 17.39 7.92
N PRO A 351 0.12 17.24 6.93
CA PRO A 351 1.56 17.17 7.17
C PRO A 351 2.18 18.43 7.78
N TYR A 352 1.46 19.56 7.74
CA TYR A 352 1.88 20.84 8.29
C TYR A 352 1.29 21.13 9.69
N MET A 353 0.40 20.28 10.20
CA MET A 353 -0.27 20.48 11.48
C MET A 353 -0.22 19.18 12.31
N PRO A 354 0.84 18.98 13.11
CA PRO A 354 0.95 17.80 13.96
C PRO A 354 -0.17 17.80 15.00
N ILE A 355 -0.98 16.74 15.01
CA ILE A 355 -1.98 16.50 16.05
C ILE A 355 -1.47 15.31 16.88
N ILE A 356 -1.00 15.61 18.08
CA ILE A 356 -0.44 14.60 18.99
C ILE A 356 -1.51 14.18 19.98
N PHE A 357 -1.75 12.87 20.09
CA PHE A 357 -2.62 12.30 21.10
C PHE A 357 -1.77 11.78 22.27
N GLN A 358 -1.87 12.47 23.41
CA GLN A 358 -1.32 11.98 24.67
C GLN A 358 -2.41 11.17 25.38
N VAL A 359 -2.24 9.86 25.47
CA VAL A 359 -3.17 8.96 26.17
C VAL A 359 -2.37 8.11 27.17
N GLY A 360 -2.32 8.53 28.45
CA GLY A 360 -1.62 7.80 29.51
C GLY A 360 -0.71 8.69 30.37
N ALA A 361 -0.47 8.27 31.62
CA ALA A 361 0.18 9.10 32.66
C ALA A 361 1.66 9.38 32.36
N HIS A 362 2.10 10.60 32.72
CA HIS A 362 3.50 11.00 32.74
C HIS A 362 4.34 9.97 33.52
N PRO A 363 5.51 9.54 33.00
CA PRO A 363 6.50 8.91 33.86
C PRO A 363 6.92 9.95 34.91
N SER A 364 6.65 9.66 36.18
CA SER A 364 7.16 10.40 37.34
C SER A 364 8.67 10.26 37.45
#